data_AF-B9E5Z7-F1
#
_entry.id   AF-B9E5Z7-F1
#
_cell.length_a   1.000
_cell.length_b   1.000
_cell.length_c   1.000
_cell.angle_alpha   90.00
_cell.angle_beta   90.00
_cell.angle_gamma   90.00
#
_symmetry.space_group_name_H-M   'P 1'
#
loop_
_entity.id
_entity.type
_entity.pdbx_description
1 polymer ?
#
loop_
_entity_poly.entity_id
_entity_poly.type
_entity_poly.pdbx_seq_one_letter_code
_entity_poly.pdbx_strand_id
1 'polypeptide(L)'
;MKYIKINNFWNQFNQPDYKGLDIDKFIAGSQRCNLFITYSVCATNEELTSLLIDVEEITEEQYKIETQNIQNINQQPSQNEVLAQTVANLTLQNADLASQVETLSQTIAQMQLG
;
A
#
# COMPACT_ATOMS: atom_id res chain seq x y z
N MET A 1 22.32 2.50 17.88
CA MET A 1 21.03 2.44 17.17
C MET A 1 20.93 1.10 16.48
N LYS A 2 19.85 0.37 16.72
CA LYS A 2 19.54 -0.92 16.12
C LYS A 2 18.24 -0.80 15.32
N TYR A 3 18.06 -1.67 14.34
CA TYR A 3 16.81 -1.77 13.58
C TYR A 3 16.15 -3.09 13.92
N ILE A 4 14.84 -3.05 14.15
CA ILE A 4 14.09 -4.23 14.53
C ILE A 4 12.84 -4.40 13.68
N LYS A 5 12.44 -5.66 13.56
CA LYS A 5 11.15 -6.10 13.05
C LYS A 5 10.39 -6.75 14.20
N ILE A 6 9.19 -6.25 14.47
CA ILE A 6 8.27 -6.78 15.48
C ILE A 6 7.18 -7.54 14.71
N ASN A 7 7.26 -8.86 14.72
CA ASN A 7 6.26 -9.75 14.15
C ASN A 7 5.02 -9.82 15.06
N ASN A 8 3.89 -10.26 14.49
CA ASN A 8 2.59 -10.34 15.19
C ASN A 8 2.26 -9.04 15.96
N PHE A 9 2.43 -7.91 15.29
CA PHE A 9 2.39 -6.58 15.89
C PHE A 9 0.99 -6.16 16.36
N TRP A 10 -0.07 -6.75 15.80
CA TRP A 10 -1.44 -6.46 16.19
C TRP A 10 -1.97 -7.57 17.10
N ASN A 11 -2.45 -7.21 18.29
CA ASN A 11 -3.09 -8.16 19.20
C ASN A 11 -4.56 -8.43 18.81
N GLN A 12 -5.24 -9.30 19.57
CA GLN A 12 -6.65 -9.67 19.33
C GLN A 12 -7.65 -8.50 19.39
N PHE A 13 -7.25 -7.36 19.93
CA PHE A 13 -8.04 -6.13 20.00
C PHE A 13 -7.59 -5.08 18.96
N ASN A 14 -6.78 -5.47 17.97
CA ASN A 14 -6.17 -4.59 16.97
C ASN A 14 -5.33 -3.45 17.56
N GLN A 15 -4.73 -3.66 18.73
CA GLN A 15 -3.79 -2.71 19.34
C GLN A 15 -2.35 -3.15 19.09
N PRO A 16 -1.40 -2.19 18.97
CA PRO A 16 0.03 -2.48 18.94
C PRO A 16 0.49 -3.34 20.12
N ASP A 17 1.17 -4.43 19.83
CA ASP A 17 1.86 -5.29 20.79
C ASP A 17 3.37 -5.17 20.57
N TYR A 18 4.00 -4.36 21.41
CA TYR A 18 5.43 -4.08 21.37
C TYR A 18 6.28 -5.17 22.03
N LYS A 19 5.68 -6.29 22.45
CA LYS A 19 6.38 -7.48 22.99
C LYS A 19 7.25 -7.21 24.21
N GLY A 20 7.00 -6.10 24.93
CA GLY A 20 7.78 -5.68 26.10
C GLY A 20 8.94 -4.73 25.81
N LEU A 21 9.09 -4.27 24.56
CA LEU A 21 10.06 -3.23 24.19
C LEU A 21 9.73 -1.88 24.84
N ASP A 22 10.77 -1.12 25.17
CA ASP A 22 10.63 0.24 25.71
C ASP A 22 10.41 1.24 24.57
N ILE A 23 9.16 1.67 24.38
CA ILE A 23 8.75 2.60 23.32
C ILE A 23 9.46 3.95 23.46
N ASP A 24 9.86 4.36 24.67
CA ASP A 24 10.59 5.60 24.90
C ASP A 24 12.02 5.56 24.33
N LYS A 25 12.52 4.35 24.01
CA LYS A 25 13.81 4.17 23.32
C LYS A 25 13.68 4.17 21.80
N PHE A 26 12.46 4.19 21.26
CA PHE A 26 12.26 4.19 19.82
C PHE A 26 12.64 5.55 19.24
N ILE A 27 13.28 5.54 18.07
CA ILE A 27 13.59 6.76 17.36
C ILE A 27 12.28 7.34 16.83
N ALA A 28 11.96 8.58 17.23
CA ALA A 28 10.75 9.27 16.81
C ALA A 28 10.61 9.28 15.28
N GLY A 29 9.42 8.91 14.78
CA GLY A 29 9.13 8.87 13.36
C GLY A 29 9.81 7.72 12.59
N SER A 30 10.54 6.81 13.24
CA SER A 30 11.12 5.63 12.60
C SER A 30 10.13 4.48 12.43
N GLN A 31 9.13 4.37 13.29
CA GLN A 31 8.19 3.26 13.23
C GLN A 31 7.37 3.28 11.93
N ARG A 32 7.28 2.12 11.27
CA ARG A 32 6.43 1.89 10.10
C ARG A 32 5.61 0.63 10.33
N CYS A 33 4.30 0.76 10.20
CA CYS A 33 3.35 -0.34 10.24
C CYS A 33 2.18 -0.01 9.31
N ASN A 34 1.37 -1.03 9.00
CA ASN A 34 0.13 -0.90 8.25
C ASN A 34 -0.87 -1.93 8.82
N LEU A 35 -2.17 -1.61 8.82
CA LEU A 35 -3.20 -2.47 9.42
C LEU A 35 -3.44 -3.78 8.65
N PHE A 36 -3.00 -3.86 7.41
CA PHE A 36 -3.10 -5.03 6.53
C PHE A 36 -1.85 -5.93 6.58
N ILE A 37 -0.83 -5.57 7.36
CA ILE A 37 0.36 -6.41 7.58
C ILE A 37 0.46 -6.81 9.05
N THR A 38 1.10 -7.94 9.32
CA THR A 38 1.22 -8.52 10.66
C THR A 38 2.45 -8.05 11.43
N TYR A 39 3.25 -7.14 10.89
CA TYR A 39 4.51 -6.71 11.51
C TYR A 39 4.70 -5.20 11.46
N SER A 40 5.61 -4.70 12.31
CA SER A 40 6.11 -3.32 12.32
C SER A 40 7.63 -3.35 12.22
N VAL A 41 8.22 -2.31 11.62
CA VAL A 41 9.67 -2.07 11.70
C VAL A 41 9.94 -0.74 12.37
N CYS A 42 11.02 -0.62 13.14
CA CYS A 42 11.45 0.65 13.74
C CYS A 42 12.95 0.66 14.04
N ALA A 43 13.49 1.86 14.29
CA ALA A 43 14.81 2.04 14.85
C ALA A 43 14.70 2.29 16.36
N THR A 44 15.61 1.71 17.15
CA THR A 44 15.63 1.85 18.61
C THR A 44 17.04 2.08 19.14
N ASN A 45 17.13 2.76 20.29
CA ASN A 45 18.35 2.87 21.10
C ASN A 45 18.38 1.89 22.28
N GLU A 46 17.39 1.00 22.37
CA GLU A 46 17.37 -0.06 23.37
C GLU A 46 18.49 -1.07 23.13
N GLU A 47 19.14 -1.50 24.20
CA GLU A 47 20.13 -2.56 24.14
C GLU A 47 19.42 -3.91 24.21
N LEU A 48 19.34 -4.60 23.08
CA LEU A 48 18.70 -5.91 22.97
C LEU A 48 19.68 -6.98 23.47
N THR A 49 19.73 -7.20 24.78
CA THR A 49 20.59 -8.25 25.38
C THR A 49 20.08 -9.66 25.09
N SER A 50 18.78 -9.79 24.85
CA SER A 50 18.12 -11.01 24.37
C SER A 50 16.95 -10.59 23.49
N LEU A 51 16.85 -11.21 22.31
CA LEU A 51 15.69 -10.97 21.44
C LEU A 51 14.43 -11.54 22.11
N LEU A 52 13.44 -10.68 22.27
CA LEU A 52 12.12 -11.03 22.76
C LEU A 52 11.41 -11.89 21.70
N ILE A 53 10.44 -12.70 22.12
CA ILE A 53 9.61 -13.47 21.19
C ILE A 53 8.99 -12.51 20.17
N ASP A 54 8.99 -12.91 18.90
CA ASP A 54 8.51 -12.12 17.76
C ASP A 54 9.31 -10.83 17.46
N VAL A 55 10.46 -10.62 18.08
CA VAL A 55 11.36 -9.48 17.75
C VAL A 55 12.62 -9.98 17.07
N GLU A 56 12.89 -9.46 15.88
CA GLU A 56 14.09 -9.74 15.09
C GLU A 56 14.92 -8.46 14.97
N GLU A 57 16.23 -8.55 15.24
CA GLU A 57 17.16 -7.51 14.82
C GLU A 57 17.45 -7.68 13.33
N ILE A 58 17.27 -6.61 12.56
CA ILE A 58 17.46 -6.58 11.12
C ILE A 58 18.56 -5.58 10.76
N THR A 59 19.15 -5.74 9.58
CA THR A 59 20.14 -4.77 9.08
C THR A 59 19.46 -3.46 8.67
N GLU A 60 20.25 -2.40 8.58
CA GLU A 60 19.76 -1.12 8.04
C GLU A 60 19.19 -1.27 6.61
N GLU A 61 19.82 -2.11 5.78
CA GLU A 61 19.38 -2.35 4.42
C GLU A 61 18.02 -3.07 4.39
N GLN A 62 17.84 -4.10 5.23
CA GLN A 62 16.56 -4.77 5.41
C GLN A 62 15.49 -3.80 5.93
N TYR A 63 15.82 -2.94 6.89
CA TYR A 63 14.91 -1.91 7.40
C TYR A 63 14.45 -0.94 6.31
N LYS A 64 15.36 -0.50 5.42
CA LYS A 64 15.02 0.37 4.28
C LYS A 64 14.06 -0.32 3.30
N ILE A 65 14.35 -1.58 2.97
CA ILE A 65 13.50 -2.40 2.09
C ILE A 65 12.10 -2.55 2.70
N GLU A 66 12.01 -2.94 3.96
CA GLU A 66 10.73 -3.13 4.66
C GLU A 66 9.96 -1.82 4.79
N THR A 67 10.63 -0.72 5.11
CA THR A 67 10.03 0.62 5.14
C THR A 67 9.41 0.99 3.79
N GLN A 68 10.13 0.75 2.68
CA GLN A 68 9.60 0.98 1.34
C GLN A 68 8.42 0.07 1.03
N ASN A 69 8.47 -1.22 1.39
CA ASN A 69 7.36 -2.15 1.18
C ASN A 69 6.08 -1.68 1.88
N ILE A 70 6.18 -1.29 3.16
CA ILE A 70 5.06 -0.78 3.94
C ILE A 70 4.52 0.52 3.33
N GLN A 71 5.41 1.41 2.89
CA GLN A 71 5.02 2.64 2.22
C GLN A 71 4.28 2.39 0.90
N ASN A 72 4.73 1.42 0.10
CA ASN A 72 4.08 1.06 -1.15
C ASN A 72 2.67 0.50 -0.92
N ILE A 73 2.46 -0.28 0.15
CA ILE A 73 1.13 -0.76 0.54
C ILE A 73 0.22 0.41 0.91
N ASN A 74 0.74 1.39 1.66
CA ASN A 74 -0.01 2.60 2.01
C ASN A 74 -0.33 3.50 0.80
N GLN A 75 0.45 3.39 -0.27
CA GLN A 75 0.33 4.20 -1.48
C GLN A 75 -0.39 3.49 -2.63
N GLN A 76 -0.81 2.22 -2.47
CA GLN A 76 -1.65 1.60 -3.48
C GLN A 76 -2.95 2.40 -3.59
N PRO A 77 -3.35 2.80 -4.81
CA PRO A 77 -4.62 3.49 -5.00
C PRO A 77 -5.71 2.60 -4.42
N SER A 78 -6.58 3.21 -3.62
CA SER A 78 -7.73 2.53 -3.06
C SER A 78 -8.53 1.84 -4.17
N GLN A 79 -9.22 0.75 -3.85
CA GLN A 79 -10.11 0.09 -4.81
C GLN A 79 -11.09 1.09 -5.45
N ASN A 80 -11.50 2.13 -4.71
CA ASN A 80 -12.36 3.20 -5.21
C ASN A 80 -11.68 4.07 -6.27
N GLU A 81 -10.39 4.40 -6.11
CA GLU A 81 -9.63 5.18 -7.10
C GLU A 81 -9.38 4.36 -8.38
N VAL A 82 -9.05 3.08 -8.23
CA VAL A 82 -8.92 2.16 -9.37
C VAL A 82 -10.25 2.04 -10.11
N LEU A 83 -11.35 1.83 -9.38
CA LEU A 83 -12.69 1.72 -9.95
C LEU A 83 -13.10 3.01 -10.67
N ALA A 84 -12.84 4.18 -10.07
CA ALA A 84 -13.12 5.47 -10.68
C ALA A 84 -12.36 5.66 -12.00
N GLN A 85 -11.08 5.28 -12.04
CA GLN A 85 -10.27 5.33 -13.26
C GLN A 85 -10.80 4.38 -14.34
N THR A 86 -11.21 3.16 -13.96
CA THR A 86 -11.83 2.21 -14.89
C THR A 86 -13.14 2.74 -15.47
N VAL A 87 -14.00 3.32 -14.64
CA VAL A 87 -15.28 3.92 -15.10
C VAL A 87 -15.02 5.09 -16.05
N ALA A 88 -14.05 5.96 -15.74
CA ALA A 88 -13.68 7.07 -16.61
C ALA A 88 -13.20 6.56 -17.99
N ASN A 89 -12.33 5.55 -18.01
CA ASN A 89 -11.81 4.98 -19.25
C ASN A 89 -12.93 4.32 -20.10
N LEU A 90 -13.83 3.55 -19.47
CA LEU A 90 -14.97 2.93 -20.15
C LEU A 90 -15.95 3.99 -20.71
N THR A 91 -16.13 5.09 -19.99
CA THR A 91 -16.99 6.20 -20.45
C THR A 91 -16.42 6.85 -21.71
N LEU A 92 -15.10 7.10 -21.75
CA LEU A 92 -14.42 7.64 -22.92
C LEU A 92 -14.50 6.68 -24.12
N GLN A 93 -14.28 5.38 -23.89
CA GLN A 93 -14.35 4.37 -24.94
C GLN A 93 -15.77 4.25 -25.53
N ASN A 94 -16.80 4.33 -24.69
CA ASN A 94 -18.19 4.30 -25.15
C ASN A 94 -18.57 5.56 -25.95
N ALA A 95 -18.05 6.73 -25.57
CA ALA A 95 -18.27 7.97 -26.32
C ALA A 95 -17.63 7.90 -27.71
N ASP A 96 -16.41 7.37 -27.81
CA ASP A 96 -15.72 7.17 -29.09
C ASP A 96 -16.47 6.17 -29.98
N LEU A 97 -16.89 5.02 -29.43
CA LEU A 97 -17.64 4.03 -30.18
C LEU A 97 -18.98 4.59 -30.70
N ALA A 98 -19.68 5.39 -29.90
CA ALA A 98 -20.91 6.06 -30.32
C ALA A 98 -20.68 6.99 -31.50
N SER A 99 -19.59 7.77 -31.49
CA SER A 99 -19.20 8.65 -32.60
C SER A 99 -18.87 7.86 -33.87
N GLN A 100 -18.17 6.72 -33.75
CA GLN A 100 -17.88 5.85 -34.89
C GLN A 100 -19.16 5.27 -35.51
N VAL A 101 -20.10 4.81 -34.68
CA VAL A 101 -21.40 4.29 -35.13
C VAL A 101 -22.20 5.36 -35.87
N GLU A 102 -22.20 6.59 -35.37
CA GLU A 102 -22.86 7.72 -36.03
C GLU A 102 -22.25 8.00 -37.41
N THR A 103 -20.92 8.03 -37.50
CA THR A 103 -20.19 8.27 -38.76
C THR A 103 -20.48 7.19 -39.80
N LEU A 104 -20.47 5.92 -39.39
CA LEU A 104 -20.84 4.80 -40.26
C LEU A 104 -22.29 4.92 -40.74
N SER A 105 -23.20 5.27 -39.85
CA SER A 105 -24.63 5.45 -40.18
C SER A 105 -24.83 6.53 -41.23
N GLN A 106 -24.14 7.67 -41.09
CA GLN A 106 -24.18 8.75 -42.08
C GLN A 106 -23.58 8.31 -43.44
N THR A 107 -22.49 7.55 -43.42
CA THR A 107 -21.83 7.05 -44.64
C THR A 107 -22.73 6.09 -45.40
N ILE A 108 -23.42 5.18 -44.69
CA ILE A 108 -24.40 4.26 -45.29
C ILE A 108 -25.56 5.03 -45.91
N ALA A 109 -26.10 6.04 -45.22
CA ALA A 109 -27.19 6.85 -45.77
C ALA A 109 -26.79 7.57 -47.07
N GLN A 110 -25.56 8.08 -47.15
CA GLN A 110 -25.04 8.70 -48.38
C GLN A 110 -24.89 7.69 -49.53
N MET A 111 -24.42 6.46 -49.26
CA MET A 111 -24.30 5.40 -50.27
C MET A 111 -25.66 4.89 -50.78
N GLN A 112 -26.75 5.05 -50.02
CA GLN A 112 -28.09 4.63 -50.43
C GLN A 112 -28.82 5.69 -51.27
N LEU A 113 -28.35 6.94 -51.27
CA LEU A 113 -28.95 8.07 -51.98
C LEU A 113 -28.28 8.39 -53.33
N GLY A 114 -27.11 7.79 -53.61
CA GLY A 114 -26.38 7.90 -54.89
C GLY A 114 -26.56 6.66 -55.76
#